data_AF-A0A7K3ZMH7-F1
#
_entry.id   AF-A0A7K3ZMH7-F1
#
_cell.length_a   1.000
_cell.length_b   1.000
_cell.length_c   1.000
_cell.angle_alpha   90.00
_cell.angle_beta   90.00
_cell.angle_gamma   90.00
#
_symmetry.space_group_name_H-M   'P 1'
#
loop_
_entity.id
_entity.type
_entity.pdbx_description
1 polymer ?
#
loop_
_entity_poly.entity_id
_entity_poly.type
_entity_poly.pdbx_seq_one_letter_code
_entity_poly.pdbx_strand_id
1 'polypeptide(L)'
;MWVFKKYAKSYARTIMTYTKRYNYLLVGNLRDIDLIPESIRNNLIKALIILSKYLGFHEEFKSALKSYGIKLHRPDAFYSFTRMYTNHNSDLWQWYAN
;
A
#
# COMPACT_ATOMS: atom_id res chain seq x y z
N MET A 1 -12.40 12.43 -12.87
CA MET A 1 -11.22 12.55 -11.98
C MET A 1 -10.11 11.60 -12.46
N TRP A 2 -8.86 12.06 -12.51
CA TRP A 2 -7.72 11.36 -13.14
C TRP A 2 -7.48 9.92 -12.62
N VAL A 3 -7.62 9.70 -11.31
CA VAL A 3 -7.40 8.40 -10.66
C VAL A 3 -8.29 7.29 -11.23
N PHE A 4 -9.57 7.58 -11.51
CA PHE A 4 -10.51 6.59 -12.05
C PHE A 4 -10.27 6.24 -13.52
N LYS A 5 -9.57 7.11 -14.28
CA LYS A 5 -9.15 6.81 -15.66
C LYS A 5 -7.89 5.94 -15.69
N LYS A 6 -7.04 6.05 -14.67
CA LYS A 6 -5.72 5.41 -14.62
C LYS A 6 -5.71 4.05 -13.92
N TYR A 7 -6.56 3.86 -12.92
CA TYR A 7 -6.54 2.67 -12.06
C TYR A 7 -7.86 1.91 -12.12
N ALA A 8 -7.79 0.60 -11.87
CA ALA A 8 -8.99 -0.24 -11.73
C ALA A 8 -9.95 0.33 -10.68
N LYS A 9 -11.27 0.16 -10.91
CA LYS A 9 -12.33 0.80 -10.12
C LYS A 9 -12.20 0.54 -8.60
N SER A 10 -11.89 -0.70 -8.20
CA SER A 10 -11.69 -1.08 -6.80
C SER A 10 -10.48 -0.37 -6.17
N TYR A 11 -9.36 -0.34 -6.88
CA TYR A 11 -8.14 0.32 -6.41
C TYR A 11 -8.29 1.84 -6.38
N ALA A 12 -8.93 2.44 -7.38
CA ALA A 12 -9.24 3.87 -7.42
C ALA A 12 -10.09 4.31 -6.21
N ARG A 13 -11.10 3.51 -5.82
CA ARG A 13 -11.88 3.77 -4.59
C ARG A 13 -11.02 3.69 -3.33
N THR A 14 -10.15 2.69 -3.27
CA THR A 14 -9.21 2.50 -2.14
C THR A 14 -8.30 3.71 -1.99
N ILE A 15 -7.68 4.15 -3.08
CA ILE A 15 -6.87 5.38 -3.13
C ILE A 15 -7.68 6.54 -2.59
N MET A 16 -8.85 6.83 -3.19
CA MET A 16 -9.68 7.98 -2.78
C MET A 16 -10.07 7.96 -1.30
N THR A 17 -10.31 6.78 -0.73
CA THR A 17 -10.66 6.62 0.69
C THR A 17 -9.49 7.02 1.59
N TYR A 18 -8.30 6.47 1.34
CA TYR A 18 -7.11 6.79 2.11
C TYR A 18 -6.67 8.23 1.90
N THR A 19 -6.70 8.71 0.65
CA THR A 19 -6.37 10.08 0.31
C THR A 19 -7.26 11.07 1.05
N LYS A 20 -8.59 10.86 1.07
CA LYS A 20 -9.51 11.73 1.83
C LYS A 20 -9.20 11.72 3.32
N ARG A 21 -9.00 10.54 3.90
CA ARG A 21 -8.80 10.38 5.35
C ARG A 21 -7.45 10.91 5.85
N TYR A 22 -6.41 10.82 5.02
CA TYR A 22 -5.02 11.03 5.46
C TYR A 22 -4.28 12.13 4.69
N ASN A 23 -5.00 12.99 3.95
CA ASN A 23 -4.39 14.09 3.19
C ASN A 23 -3.54 15.03 4.05
N TYR A 24 -3.86 15.17 5.34
CA TYR A 24 -3.12 16.02 6.28
C TYR A 24 -1.65 15.61 6.41
N LEU A 25 -1.32 14.33 6.16
CA LEU A 25 0.06 13.81 6.20
C LEU A 25 0.94 14.33 5.05
N LEU A 26 0.37 14.97 4.03
CA LEU A 26 1.16 15.59 2.95
C LEU A 26 1.83 16.89 3.38
N VAL A 27 1.26 17.58 4.38
CA VAL A 27 1.73 18.89 4.87
C VAL A 27 2.18 18.80 6.34
N GLY A 28 1.70 17.79 7.07
CA GLY A 28 2.03 17.56 8.47
C GLY A 28 3.28 16.72 8.72
N ASN A 29 3.40 16.22 9.95
CA ASN A 29 4.53 15.40 10.37
C ASN A 29 4.39 13.96 9.86
N LEU A 30 5.32 13.52 9.01
CA LEU A 30 5.30 12.17 8.47
C LEU A 30 5.51 11.08 9.52
N ARG A 31 5.99 11.40 10.73
CA ARG A 31 6.08 10.45 11.85
C ARG A 31 4.73 9.90 12.28
N ASP A 32 3.64 10.60 12.00
CA ASP A 32 2.29 10.12 12.31
C ASP A 32 1.94 8.84 11.53
N ILE A 33 2.67 8.54 10.44
CA ILE A 33 2.55 7.27 9.70
C ILE A 33 2.91 6.08 10.60
N ASP A 34 3.79 6.26 11.60
CA ASP A 34 4.18 5.17 12.50
C ASP A 34 3.06 4.76 13.46
N LEU A 35 2.10 5.66 13.70
CA LEU A 35 0.90 5.40 14.49
C LEU A 35 -0.16 4.61 13.70
N ILE A 36 -0.01 4.50 12.38
CA ILE A 36 -0.97 3.81 11.52
C ILE A 36 -0.74 2.29 11.56
N PRO A 37 -1.79 1.46 11.69
CA PRO A 37 -1.67 0.01 11.64
C PRO A 37 -0.94 -0.49 10.39
N GLU A 38 0.00 -1.42 10.57
CA GLU A 38 0.83 -1.95 9.47
C GLU A 38 -0.01 -2.52 8.32
N SER A 39 -1.14 -3.15 8.64
CA SER A 39 -2.09 -3.74 7.69
C SER A 39 -2.63 -2.75 6.65
N ILE A 40 -2.73 -1.46 6.99
CA ILE A 40 -3.24 -0.41 6.08
C ILE A 40 -2.15 0.57 5.64
N ARG A 41 -1.03 0.64 6.36
CA ARG A 41 0.05 1.61 6.17
C ARG A 41 0.54 1.66 4.73
N ASN A 42 0.77 0.49 4.13
CA ASN A 42 1.23 0.39 2.75
C ASN A 42 0.25 0.98 1.73
N ASN A 43 -1.05 0.72 1.91
CA ASN A 43 -2.08 1.23 1.00
C ASN A 43 -2.25 2.74 1.17
N LEU A 44 -2.17 3.22 2.41
CA LEU A 44 -2.16 4.64 2.73
C LEU A 44 -0.99 5.36 2.06
N ILE A 45 0.25 4.89 2.24
CA ILE A 45 1.44 5.53 1.67
C ILE A 45 1.32 5.58 0.14
N LYS A 46 0.91 4.48 -0.50
CA LYS A 46 0.68 4.44 -1.96
C LYS A 46 -0.38 5.46 -2.39
N ALA A 47 -1.47 5.60 -1.65
CA ALA A 47 -2.52 6.57 -1.95
C ALA A 47 -2.02 8.03 -1.83
N LEU A 48 -1.18 8.33 -0.84
CA LEU A 48 -0.56 9.66 -0.68
C LEU A 48 0.45 9.96 -1.77
N ILE A 49 1.26 9.00 -2.19
CA ILE A 49 2.16 9.14 -3.36
C ILE A 49 1.35 9.44 -4.63
N ILE A 50 0.20 8.78 -4.81
CA ILE A 50 -0.66 9.03 -5.96
C ILE A 50 -1.28 10.44 -5.89
N LEU A 51 -1.65 10.90 -4.69
CA LEU A 51 -2.15 12.25 -4.50
C LEU A 51 -1.05 13.30 -4.75
N SER A 52 0.15 13.14 -4.20
CA SER A 52 1.26 14.08 -4.45
C SER A 52 1.61 14.17 -5.94
N LYS A 53 1.51 13.05 -6.68
CA LYS A 53 1.64 13.03 -8.14
C LYS A 53 0.54 13.80 -8.86
N TYR A 54 -0.69 13.73 -8.37
CA TYR A 54 -1.78 14.51 -8.93
C TYR A 54 -1.60 16.02 -8.65
N LEU A 55 -1.05 16.37 -7.49
CA LEU A 55 -0.83 17.75 -7.06
C LEU A 55 0.49 18.37 -7.59
N GLY A 56 1.42 17.57 -8.09
CA GLY A 56 2.64 18.04 -8.76
C GLY A 56 3.93 18.02 -7.93
N PHE A 57 3.90 17.54 -6.67
CA PHE A 57 5.07 17.51 -5.77
C PHE A 57 5.52 16.08 -5.41
N HIS A 58 5.45 15.18 -6.38
CA HIS A 58 5.70 13.74 -6.17
C HIS A 58 7.13 13.43 -5.72
N GLU A 59 8.12 14.09 -6.29
CA GLU A 59 9.53 13.82 -6.00
C GLU A 59 9.91 14.37 -4.62
N GLU A 60 9.39 15.54 -4.26
CA GLU A 60 9.52 16.16 -2.93
C GLU A 60 8.93 15.26 -1.85
N PHE A 61 7.72 14.75 -2.10
CA PHE A 61 7.06 13.84 -1.15
C PHE A 61 7.83 12.53 -0.99
N LYS A 62 8.34 11.96 -2.07
CA LYS A 62 9.19 10.76 -2.01
C LYS A 62 10.49 11.01 -1.26
N SER A 63 11.13 12.16 -1.50
CA SER A 63 12.34 12.57 -0.79
C SER A 63 12.07 12.69 0.71
N ALA A 64 10.95 13.32 1.08
CA ALA A 64 10.52 13.43 2.48
C ALA A 64 10.32 12.05 3.12
N LEU A 65 9.59 11.12 2.46
CA LEU A 65 9.44 9.75 2.98
C LEU A 65 10.79 9.07 3.23
N LYS A 66 11.76 9.23 2.31
CA LYS A 66 13.10 8.67 2.45
C LYS A 66 13.87 9.29 3.62
N SER A 67 13.81 10.61 3.79
CA SER A 67 14.45 11.32 4.90
C SER A 67 13.89 10.93 6.26
N TYR A 68 12.60 10.59 6.32
CA TYR A 68 11.96 10.07 7.52
C TYR A 68 12.20 8.56 7.74
N GLY A 69 12.92 7.89 6.83
CA GLY A 69 13.19 6.45 6.93
C GLY A 69 11.97 5.56 6.63
N ILE A 70 10.88 6.13 6.10
CA ILE A 70 9.63 5.42 5.83
C ILE A 70 9.82 4.54 4.60
N LYS A 71 9.74 3.22 4.80
CA LYS A 71 9.81 2.22 3.74
C LYS A 71 8.46 1.55 3.56
N LEU A 72 8.10 1.28 2.30
CA LEU A 72 6.97 0.41 1.99
C LEU A 72 7.32 -1.02 2.43
N HIS A 73 6.47 -1.60 3.26
CA HIS A 73 6.59 -3.00 3.66
C HIS A 73 6.51 -3.88 2.41
N ARG A 74 7.35 -4.91 2.32
CA ARG A 74 7.25 -5.95 1.30
C ARG A 74 7.11 -7.27 2.03
N PRO A 75 6.03 -8.03 1.81
CA PRO A 75 5.89 -9.32 2.44
C PRO A 75 7.03 -10.22 1.96
N ASP A 76 7.56 -11.02 2.88
CA ASP A 76 8.59 -12.00 2.56
C ASP A 76 8.06 -13.04 1.57
N ALA A 77 8.88 -13.39 0.58
CA ALA A 77 8.46 -14.27 -0.51
C ALA A 77 8.21 -15.70 -0.01
N PHE A 78 9.07 -16.19 0.90
CA PHE A 78 8.92 -17.51 1.49
C PHE A 78 7.72 -17.56 2.44
N TYR A 79 7.49 -16.52 3.24
CA TYR A 79 6.28 -16.38 4.05
C TYR A 79 5.01 -16.33 3.20
N SER A 80 5.05 -15.58 2.08
CA SER A 80 3.92 -15.51 1.15
C SER A 80 3.63 -16.88 0.53
N PHE A 81 4.68 -17.60 0.13
CA PHE A 81 4.59 -18.96 -0.42
C PHE A 81 4.03 -19.94 0.60
N THR A 82 4.60 -19.98 1.81
CA THR A 82 4.13 -20.87 2.89
C THR A 82 2.68 -20.58 3.27
N ARG A 83 2.25 -19.31 3.33
CA ARG A 83 0.85 -18.95 3.56
C ARG A 83 -0.09 -19.45 2.45
N MET A 84 0.33 -19.32 1.19
CA MET A 84 -0.45 -19.83 0.05
C MET A 84 -0.54 -21.35 0.11
N TYR A 85 0.56 -22.02 0.42
CA TYR A 85 0.64 -23.46 0.62
C TYR A 85 -0.32 -23.91 1.72
N THR A 86 -0.18 -23.38 2.94
CA THR A 86 -1.01 -23.79 4.10
C THR A 86 -2.50 -23.51 3.92
N ASN A 87 -2.88 -22.46 3.19
CA ASN A 87 -4.29 -22.11 2.97
C ASN A 87 -4.96 -22.89 1.83
N HIS A 88 -4.24 -23.72 1.06
CA HIS A 88 -4.78 -24.50 -0.08
C HIS A 88 -4.61 -26.03 0.08
N ASN A 89 -4.16 -26.49 1.24
CA ASN A 89 -3.65 -27.86 1.42
C ASN A 89 -4.69 -28.95 1.78
N SER A 90 -5.99 -28.77 1.52
CA SER A 90 -6.85 -29.96 1.41
C SER A 90 -6.68 -30.66 0.05
N ASP A 91 -6.49 -29.90 -1.03
CA ASP A 91 -6.68 -30.43 -2.39
C ASP A 91 -5.37 -30.76 -3.11
N LEU A 92 -4.28 -30.01 -2.83
CA LEU A 92 -2.99 -30.22 -3.51
C LEU A 92 -2.29 -31.54 -3.13
N TRP A 93 -2.44 -31.99 -1.89
CA TRP A 93 -1.95 -33.31 -1.45
C TRP A 93 -2.73 -34.46 -2.10
N GLN A 94 -4.04 -34.30 -2.27
CA GLN A 94 -4.86 -35.29 -2.99
C GLN A 94 -4.46 -35.38 -4.47
N TRP A 95 -4.04 -34.27 -5.08
CA TRP A 95 -3.53 -34.27 -6.45
C TRP A 95 -2.15 -34.93 -6.59
N TYR A 96 -1.22 -34.69 -5.64
CA TYR A 96 0.12 -35.29 -5.68
C TYR A 96 0.16 -36.78 -5.28
N ALA A 97 -0.77 -37.22 -4.44
CA ALA A 97 -0.88 -38.61 -3.98
C ALA A 97 -1.59 -39.54 -4.99
N ASN A 98 -2.08 -39.01 -6.11
CA ASN A 98 -2.56 -39.75 -7.29
C ASN A 98 -1.54 -39.66 -8.42
#